data_AF-A0A3B5MD40-F1
#
_entry.id   AF-A0A3B5MD40-F1
#
_cell.length_a   1.000
_cell.length_b   1.000
_cell.length_c   1.000
_cell.angle_alpha   90.00
_cell.angle_beta   90.00
_cell.angle_gamma   90.00
#
_symmetry.space_group_name_H-M   'P 1'
#
loop_
_entity.id
_entity.type
_entity.pdbx_description
1 polymer ?
#
loop_
_entity_poly.entity_id
_entity_poly.type
_entity_poly.pdbx_seq_one_letter_code
_entity_poly.pdbx_strand_id
1 'polypeptide(L)'
;RENRPSQRAWLSGMTGLTQKQSITFKNKKHKQEKLIIKKRKKSPRSLKRAGVEGLIEIENPNRVAQKSKKVTQIELDEPKQLSRREREEIEKQKAKERYMKMHLAGKTDQAKADLARLAIIRKQREEAAKKKEEEKKAKEAAVAAAAAARGVNSLSLK
;
A
#
# COMPACT_ATOMS: atom_id res chain seq x y z
N ARG A 1 -24.26 -52.08 -2.93
CA ARG A 1 -23.88 -51.01 -1.97
C ARG A 1 -22.61 -50.37 -2.51
N GLU A 2 -22.80 -49.33 -3.33
CA GLU A 2 -21.74 -48.69 -4.09
C GLU A 2 -20.93 -47.76 -3.20
N ASN A 3 -19.62 -47.99 -3.24
CA ASN A 3 -18.58 -47.31 -2.52
C ASN A 3 -18.27 -45.99 -3.25
N ARG A 4 -18.80 -44.86 -2.77
CA ARG A 4 -18.42 -43.51 -3.25
C ARG A 4 -17.41 -42.90 -2.27
N PRO A 5 -16.13 -42.73 -2.64
CA PRO A 5 -15.15 -42.04 -1.80
C PRO A 5 -15.53 -40.56 -1.66
N SER A 6 -15.57 -40.07 -0.42
CA SER A 6 -15.94 -38.69 -0.11
C SER A 6 -15.01 -37.68 -0.81
N GLN A 7 -15.59 -36.60 -1.32
CA GLN A 7 -14.90 -35.48 -1.97
C GLN A 7 -14.01 -34.63 -1.03
N ARG A 8 -13.50 -35.21 0.06
CA ARG A 8 -12.59 -34.54 1.02
C ARG A 8 -11.10 -34.77 0.74
N ALA A 9 -10.73 -35.60 -0.24
CA ALA A 9 -9.35 -36.02 -0.47
C ALA A 9 -8.63 -35.34 -1.65
N TRP A 10 -9.16 -34.24 -2.21
CA TRP A 10 -8.53 -33.52 -3.34
C TRP A 10 -8.14 -32.05 -3.06
N LEU A 11 -8.31 -31.56 -1.82
CA LEU A 11 -7.89 -30.22 -1.40
C LEU A 11 -6.74 -30.25 -0.38
N SER A 12 -5.86 -31.25 -0.47
CA SER A 12 -4.67 -31.36 0.41
C SER A 12 -3.41 -31.74 -0.37
N GLY A 13 -3.24 -31.20 -1.58
CA GLY A 13 -2.13 -31.54 -2.48
C GLY A 13 -1.38 -30.36 -3.11
N MET A 14 -1.59 -29.12 -2.66
CA MET A 14 -1.05 -27.93 -3.35
C MET A 14 -0.49 -26.82 -2.44
N THR A 15 -0.09 -27.15 -1.21
CA THR A 15 0.58 -26.20 -0.31
C THR A 15 1.83 -26.81 0.29
N GLY A 16 2.90 -26.87 -0.50
CA GLY A 16 4.15 -27.49 -0.04
C GLY A 16 5.42 -27.05 -0.75
N LEU A 17 5.43 -25.91 -1.45
CA LEU A 17 6.70 -25.33 -1.88
C LEU A 17 7.34 -24.67 -0.66
N THR A 18 8.20 -25.41 0.03
CA THR A 18 8.88 -24.94 1.25
C THR A 18 9.47 -23.55 1.02
N GLN A 19 9.39 -22.68 2.03
CA GLN A 19 9.84 -21.28 1.91
C GLN A 19 11.26 -21.15 1.33
N LYS A 20 12.14 -22.12 1.62
CA LYS A 20 13.48 -22.26 1.03
C LYS A 20 13.48 -22.44 -0.49
N GLN A 21 12.59 -23.25 -1.06
CA GLN A 21 12.45 -23.42 -2.52
C GLN A 21 11.90 -22.16 -3.21
N SER A 22 11.03 -21.39 -2.54
CA SER A 22 10.52 -20.13 -3.09
C SER A 22 11.57 -19.00 -3.13
N ILE A 23 12.46 -18.96 -2.14
CA ILE A 23 13.54 -17.96 -2.05
C ILE A 23 14.62 -18.23 -3.11
N THR A 24 15.01 -19.49 -3.31
CA THR A 24 16.00 -19.87 -4.33
C THR A 24 15.51 -19.58 -5.74
N PHE A 25 14.20 -19.78 -6.01
CA PHE A 25 13.58 -19.43 -7.29
C PHE A 25 13.52 -17.91 -7.53
N LYS A 26 13.15 -17.12 -6.51
CA LYS A 26 13.16 -15.64 -6.59
C LYS A 26 14.57 -15.09 -6.86
N ASN A 27 15.59 -15.61 -6.18
CA ASN A 27 16.99 -15.20 -6.41
C ASN A 27 17.49 -15.55 -7.81
N LYS A 28 17.08 -16.71 -8.36
CA LYS A 28 17.45 -17.14 -9.72
C LYS A 28 16.81 -16.24 -10.79
N LYS A 29 15.54 -15.85 -10.61
CA LYS A 29 14.83 -14.90 -11.49
C LYS A 29 15.50 -13.52 -11.50
N HIS A 30 15.83 -13.00 -10.32
CA HIS A 30 16.50 -11.69 -10.20
C HIS A 30 17.90 -11.68 -10.81
N LYS A 31 18.63 -12.80 -10.75
CA LYS A 31 19.95 -12.93 -11.38
C LYS A 31 19.85 -12.90 -12.92
N GLN A 32 18.84 -13.55 -13.51
CA GLN A 32 18.61 -13.50 -14.96
C GLN A 32 18.20 -12.09 -15.43
N GLU A 33 17.34 -11.41 -14.68
CA GLU A 33 16.85 -10.07 -15.02
C GLU A 33 17.97 -9.02 -15.00
N LYS A 34 18.89 -9.11 -14.02
CA LYS A 34 20.11 -8.27 -13.96
C LYS A 34 21.03 -8.50 -15.16
N LEU A 35 21.16 -9.74 -15.63
CA LEU A 35 21.98 -10.08 -16.80
C LEU A 35 21.42 -9.49 -18.10
N ILE A 36 20.09 -9.51 -18.27
CA ILE A 36 19.41 -8.93 -19.43
C ILE A 36 19.58 -7.40 -19.43
N ILE A 37 19.44 -6.74 -18.28
CA ILE A 37 19.64 -5.29 -18.14
C ILE A 37 21.11 -4.92 -18.44
N LYS A 38 22.07 -5.71 -17.94
CA LYS A 38 23.50 -5.48 -18.21
C LYS A 38 23.84 -5.64 -19.70
N LYS A 39 23.20 -6.59 -20.39
CA LYS A 39 23.35 -6.76 -21.85
C LYS A 39 22.74 -5.59 -22.64
N ARG A 40 21.57 -5.08 -22.24
CA ARG A 40 20.92 -3.90 -22.87
C ARG A 40 21.71 -2.60 -22.68
N LYS A 41 22.38 -2.42 -21.53
CA LYS A 41 23.25 -1.24 -21.29
C LYS A 41 24.56 -1.26 -22.07
N LYS A 42 24.96 -2.41 -22.63
CA LYS A 42 26.23 -2.59 -23.36
C LYS A 42 26.02 -2.56 -24.89
N SER A 43 25.21 -1.62 -25.39
CA SER A 43 25.14 -1.31 -26.84
C SER A 43 26.18 -0.22 -27.17
N PRO A 44 26.84 -0.27 -28.34
CA PRO A 44 27.95 0.62 -28.66
C PRO A 44 27.41 1.97 -29.11
N ARG A 45 27.16 2.89 -28.16
CA ARG A 45 26.93 4.30 -28.47
C ARG A 45 28.13 5.12 -28.03
N SER A 46 29.18 5.10 -28.84
CA SER A 46 30.12 6.22 -29.02
C SER A 46 31.31 5.74 -29.84
N LEU A 47 31.18 5.72 -31.17
CA LEU A 47 32.36 5.92 -32.01
C LEU A 47 32.70 7.41 -31.86
N LYS A 48 33.69 7.71 -31.01
CA LYS A 48 34.28 9.04 -30.94
C LYS A 48 34.94 9.29 -32.29
N ARG A 49 34.46 10.27 -33.05
CA ARG A 49 35.10 10.69 -34.30
C ARG A 49 36.49 11.20 -33.96
N ALA A 50 37.51 10.67 -34.63
CA ALA A 50 38.90 11.02 -34.41
C ALA A 50 39.42 11.78 -35.64
N GLY A 51 40.11 12.90 -35.41
CA GLY A 51 40.79 13.66 -36.46
C GLY A 51 40.06 14.93 -36.91
N VAL A 52 40.40 15.36 -38.13
CA VAL A 52 40.02 16.63 -38.78
C VAL A 52 38.53 16.68 -39.19
N GLU A 53 37.80 15.58 -39.06
CA GLU A 53 36.37 15.44 -39.39
C GLU A 53 35.41 16.34 -38.59
N GLY A 54 35.91 17.03 -37.55
CA GLY A 54 35.16 18.03 -36.79
C GLY A 54 35.45 19.49 -37.15
N LEU A 55 36.41 19.73 -38.05
CA LEU A 55 36.95 21.06 -38.36
C LEU A 55 36.38 21.68 -39.64
N ILE A 56 35.60 20.93 -40.43
CA ILE A 56 34.90 21.48 -41.60
C ILE A 56 33.80 22.42 -41.07
N GLU A 57 33.97 23.72 -41.33
CA GLU A 57 33.01 24.76 -40.99
C GLU A 57 31.74 24.55 -41.82
N ILE A 58 30.73 23.94 -41.19
CA ILE A 58 29.41 23.78 -41.79
C ILE A 58 28.75 25.16 -41.80
N GLU A 59 28.94 25.91 -42.88
CA GLU A 59 28.22 27.14 -43.25
C GLU A 59 26.77 26.80 -43.65
N ASN A 60 26.05 26.16 -42.74
CA ASN A 60 24.62 25.97 -42.90
C ASN A 60 23.91 27.21 -42.35
N PRO A 61 23.24 28.02 -43.19
CA PRO A 61 22.59 29.26 -42.77
C PRO A 61 21.42 29.05 -41.79
N ASN A 62 20.93 27.81 -41.64
CA ASN A 62 19.94 27.43 -40.62
C ASN A 62 20.58 26.80 -39.37
N ARG A 63 21.92 26.81 -39.27
CA ARG A 63 22.64 26.25 -38.13
C ARG A 63 22.63 27.25 -36.98
N VAL A 64 21.71 27.03 -36.04
CA VAL A 64 21.64 27.82 -34.81
C VAL A 64 22.87 27.50 -33.95
N ALA A 65 23.89 28.36 -33.99
CA ALA A 65 25.07 28.26 -33.15
C ALA A 65 24.68 28.40 -31.67
N GLN A 66 24.88 27.33 -30.90
CA GLN A 66 24.63 27.34 -29.47
C GLN A 66 25.69 28.20 -28.77
N LYS A 67 25.39 29.48 -28.52
CA LYS A 67 26.20 30.35 -27.68
C LYS A 67 25.94 29.99 -26.21
N SER A 68 26.99 29.67 -25.47
CA SER A 68 26.92 29.36 -24.04
C SER A 68 26.50 30.59 -23.25
N LYS A 69 25.23 30.65 -22.85
CA LYS A 69 24.71 31.65 -21.91
C LYS A 69 25.16 31.29 -20.49
N LYS A 70 25.59 32.29 -19.72
CA LYS A 70 26.02 32.12 -18.32
C LYS A 70 24.81 31.71 -17.48
N VAL A 71 25.03 30.71 -16.63
CA VAL A 71 24.01 30.02 -15.80
C VAL A 71 23.17 30.98 -14.97
N THR A 72 23.77 32.08 -14.52
CA THR A 72 23.14 33.08 -13.63
C THR A 72 22.02 33.90 -14.27
N GLN A 73 21.85 33.86 -15.60
CA GLN A 73 20.90 34.70 -16.33
C GLN A 73 19.66 33.93 -16.83
N ILE A 74 19.55 32.64 -16.50
CA ILE A 74 18.53 31.72 -17.02
C ILE A 74 17.46 31.37 -15.97
N GLU A 75 17.68 31.68 -14.69
CA GLU A 75 16.92 31.07 -13.60
C GLU A 75 15.56 31.72 -13.28
N LEU A 76 15.21 32.90 -13.83
CA LEU A 76 14.12 33.70 -13.24
C LEU A 76 12.94 34.12 -14.12
N ASP A 77 12.95 34.04 -15.46
CA ASP A 77 11.98 34.84 -16.24
C ASP A 77 11.06 34.09 -17.23
N GLU A 78 11.02 32.76 -17.22
CA GLU A 78 9.95 32.06 -17.94
C GLU A 78 9.44 30.88 -17.12
N PRO A 79 8.11 30.78 -16.86
CA PRO A 79 7.53 29.52 -16.43
C PRO A 79 7.80 28.53 -17.56
N LYS A 80 8.88 27.77 -17.39
CA LYS A 80 9.33 26.71 -18.27
C LYS A 80 8.08 25.94 -18.66
N GLN A 81 7.66 26.08 -19.91
CA GLN A 81 6.49 25.39 -20.44
C GLN A 81 6.78 23.90 -20.29
N LEU A 82 6.30 23.32 -19.17
CA LEU A 82 6.55 21.94 -18.78
C LEU A 82 6.26 21.09 -20.00
N SER A 83 7.24 20.25 -20.38
CA SER A 83 7.15 19.46 -21.60
C SER A 83 5.84 18.64 -21.54
N ARG A 84 5.27 18.30 -22.70
CA ARG A 84 4.00 17.55 -22.77
C ARG A 84 3.96 16.33 -21.82
N ARG A 85 5.13 15.70 -21.60
CA ARG A 85 5.34 14.58 -20.66
C ARG A 85 5.26 14.98 -19.18
N GLU A 86 5.81 16.13 -18.82
CA GLU A 86 5.84 16.62 -17.43
C GLU A 86 4.44 17.05 -16.97
N ARG A 87 3.62 17.60 -17.88
CA ARG A 87 2.21 17.94 -17.58
C ARG A 87 1.39 16.69 -17.26
N GLU A 88 1.51 15.65 -18.09
CA GLU A 88 0.83 14.36 -17.86
C GLU A 88 1.31 13.69 -16.57
N GLU A 89 2.59 13.77 -16.23
CA GLU A 89 3.12 13.22 -14.98
C GLU A 89 2.59 13.97 -13.74
N ILE A 90 2.53 15.30 -13.79
CA ILE A 90 1.97 16.12 -12.71
C ILE A 90 0.48 15.86 -12.54
N GLU A 91 -0.28 15.76 -13.63
CA GLU A 91 -1.71 15.45 -13.56
C GLU A 91 -1.95 14.05 -12.99
N LYS A 92 -1.12 13.08 -13.38
CA LYS A 92 -1.16 11.72 -12.82
C LYS A 92 -0.84 11.70 -11.32
N GLN A 93 0.11 12.52 -10.86
CA GLN A 93 0.41 12.68 -9.45
C GLN A 93 -0.76 13.34 -8.71
N LYS A 94 -1.27 14.47 -9.21
CA LYS A 94 -2.43 15.16 -8.63
C LYS A 94 -3.69 14.28 -8.57
N ALA A 95 -3.94 13.45 -9.58
CA ALA A 95 -5.05 12.52 -9.60
C ALA A 95 -4.90 11.43 -8.51
N LYS A 96 -3.69 10.89 -8.34
CA LYS A 96 -3.39 9.94 -7.26
C LYS A 96 -3.54 10.59 -5.89
N GLU A 97 -3.00 11.79 -5.69
CA GLU A 97 -3.12 12.54 -4.45
C GLU A 97 -4.57 12.85 -4.13
N ARG A 98 -5.36 13.28 -5.12
CA ARG A 98 -6.80 13.50 -4.97
C ARG A 98 -7.51 12.21 -4.57
N TYR A 99 -7.20 11.10 -5.23
CA TYR A 99 -7.77 9.79 -4.88
C TYR A 99 -7.42 9.40 -3.45
N MET A 100 -6.14 9.49 -3.07
CA MET A 100 -5.67 9.19 -1.71
C MET A 100 -6.33 10.10 -0.69
N LYS A 101 -6.44 11.39 -0.97
CA LYS A 101 -7.13 12.36 -0.11
C LYS A 101 -8.61 12.02 0.05
N MET A 102 -9.29 11.64 -1.03
CA MET A 102 -10.70 11.20 -0.96
C MET A 102 -10.86 9.88 -0.21
N HIS A 103 -9.90 8.96 -0.34
CA HIS A 103 -9.89 7.69 0.37
C HIS A 103 -9.68 7.88 1.88
N LEU A 104 -8.70 8.69 2.26
CA LEU A 104 -8.44 9.08 3.65
C LEU A 104 -9.62 9.85 4.26
N ALA A 105 -10.28 10.70 3.47
CA ALA A 105 -11.50 11.38 3.88
C ALA A 105 -12.72 10.45 3.99
N GLY A 106 -12.58 9.15 3.73
CA GLY A 106 -13.68 8.20 3.83
C GLY A 106 -14.72 8.31 2.71
N LYS A 107 -14.43 9.04 1.61
CA LYS A 107 -15.41 9.31 0.55
C LYS A 107 -15.48 8.21 -0.50
N THR A 108 -14.43 7.42 -0.67
CA THR A 108 -14.44 6.22 -1.54
C THR A 108 -15.28 5.11 -0.92
N ASP A 109 -15.95 4.31 -1.73
CA ASP A 109 -16.87 3.27 -1.24
C ASP A 109 -16.18 2.21 -0.36
N GLN A 110 -14.91 1.91 -0.64
CA GLN A 110 -14.09 1.04 0.20
C GLN A 110 -13.92 1.63 1.62
N ALA A 111 -13.48 2.88 1.72
CA ALA A 111 -13.30 3.54 3.01
C ALA A 111 -14.63 3.73 3.76
N LYS A 112 -15.74 4.00 3.06
CA LYS A 112 -17.08 4.02 3.68
C LYS A 112 -17.44 2.66 4.27
N ALA A 113 -17.21 1.58 3.54
CA ALA A 113 -17.48 0.23 4.02
C ALA A 113 -16.63 -0.11 5.25
N ASP A 114 -15.35 0.26 5.26
CA ASP A 114 -14.48 0.04 6.41
C ASP A 114 -14.89 0.88 7.63
N LEU A 115 -15.28 2.14 7.42
CA LEU A 115 -15.84 2.96 8.50
C LEU A 115 -17.15 2.37 9.06
N ALA A 116 -18.03 1.86 8.19
CA ALA A 116 -19.26 1.19 8.61
C ALA A 116 -18.98 -0.08 9.42
N ARG A 117 -18.00 -0.90 8.98
CA ARG A 117 -17.53 -2.08 9.73
C ARG A 117 -16.99 -1.69 11.11
N LEU A 118 -16.14 -0.66 11.18
CA LEU A 118 -15.60 -0.16 12.45
C LEU A 118 -16.70 0.38 13.37
N ALA A 119 -17.71 1.06 12.83
CA ALA A 119 -18.86 1.55 13.59
C ALA A 119 -19.67 0.40 14.21
N ILE A 120 -19.89 -0.69 13.46
CA ILE A 120 -20.56 -1.90 13.98
C ILE A 120 -19.76 -2.49 15.14
N ILE A 121 -18.43 -2.63 14.99
CA ILE A 121 -17.57 -3.16 16.06
C ILE A 121 -17.62 -2.28 17.31
N ARG A 122 -17.59 -0.95 17.14
CA ARG A 122 -17.71 -0.01 18.27
C ARG A 122 -19.04 -0.20 19.00
N LYS A 123 -20.16 -0.25 18.28
CA LYS A 123 -21.49 -0.51 18.86
C LYS A 123 -21.53 -1.84 19.61
N GLN A 124 -21.03 -2.92 19.00
CA GLN A 124 -20.99 -4.23 19.66
C GLN A 124 -20.13 -4.23 20.93
N ARG A 125 -19.01 -3.50 20.94
CA ARG A 125 -18.16 -3.36 22.12
C ARG A 125 -18.84 -2.55 23.21
N GLU A 126 -19.48 -1.45 22.86
CA GLU A 126 -20.23 -0.60 23.79
C GLU A 126 -21.43 -1.36 24.39
N GLU A 127 -22.20 -2.07 23.56
CA GLU A 127 -23.32 -2.91 24.01
C GLU A 127 -22.84 -4.05 24.91
N ALA A 128 -21.74 -4.71 24.56
CA ALA A 128 -21.16 -5.77 25.40
C ALA A 128 -20.63 -5.22 26.74
N ALA A 129 -20.04 -4.02 26.73
CA ALA A 129 -19.59 -3.35 27.97
C ALA A 129 -20.78 -2.98 28.85
N LYS A 130 -21.82 -2.35 28.28
CA LYS A 130 -23.07 -2.02 29.00
C LYS A 130 -23.75 -3.25 29.57
N LYS A 131 -23.93 -4.31 28.78
CA LYS A 131 -24.50 -5.59 29.27
C LYS A 131 -23.67 -6.18 30.41
N LYS A 132 -22.33 -6.16 30.32
CA LYS A 132 -21.46 -6.64 31.39
C LYS A 132 -21.58 -5.80 32.66
N GLU A 133 -21.71 -4.48 32.55
CA GLU A 133 -21.91 -3.60 33.71
C GLU A 133 -23.27 -3.81 34.37
N GLU A 134 -24.34 -3.96 33.59
CA GLU A 134 -25.68 -4.25 34.09
C GLU A 134 -25.74 -5.61 34.78
N GLU A 135 -25.16 -6.66 34.17
CA GLU A 135 -25.07 -7.98 34.79
C GLU A 135 -24.24 -7.97 36.08
N LYS A 136 -23.15 -7.22 36.12
CA LYS A 136 -22.33 -7.07 37.34
C LYS A 136 -23.12 -6.39 38.45
N LYS A 137 -23.79 -5.27 38.16
CA LYS A 137 -24.63 -4.56 39.13
C LYS A 137 -25.78 -5.43 39.64
N ALA A 138 -26.44 -6.20 38.76
CA ALA A 138 -27.50 -7.13 39.15
C ALA A 138 -26.96 -8.26 40.05
N LYS A 139 -25.79 -8.83 39.72
CA LYS A 139 -25.14 -9.86 40.54
C LYS A 139 -24.69 -9.30 41.89
N GLU A 140 -24.09 -8.11 41.93
CA GLU A 140 -23.69 -7.45 43.18
C GLU A 140 -24.91 -7.13 44.05
N ALA A 141 -26.00 -6.62 43.47
CA ALA A 141 -27.25 -6.40 44.20
C ALA A 141 -27.85 -7.72 44.71
N ALA A 142 -27.84 -8.79 43.92
CA ALA A 142 -28.32 -10.10 44.35
C ALA A 142 -27.44 -10.70 45.47
N VAL A 143 -26.11 -10.57 45.38
CA VAL A 143 -25.18 -11.01 46.42
C VAL A 143 -25.35 -10.18 47.69
N ALA A 144 -25.50 -8.86 47.58
CA ALA A 144 -25.75 -7.97 48.72
C ALA A 144 -27.11 -8.28 49.38
N ALA A 145 -28.17 -8.49 48.60
CA ALA A 145 -29.47 -8.89 49.10
C ALA A 145 -29.43 -10.27 49.78
N ALA A 146 -28.73 -11.24 49.19
CA ALA A 146 -28.55 -12.57 49.78
C ALA A 146 -27.72 -12.52 51.06
N ALA A 147 -26.68 -11.68 51.12
CA ALA A 147 -25.88 -11.47 52.32
C ALA A 147 -26.70 -10.79 53.43
N ALA A 148 -27.50 -9.77 53.10
CA ALA A 148 -28.41 -9.11 54.04
C ALA A 148 -29.48 -10.07 54.57
N ALA A 149 -30.12 -10.86 53.70
CA ALA A 149 -31.10 -11.87 54.11
C ALA A 149 -30.49 -12.94 55.03
N ARG A 150 -29.27 -13.40 54.73
CA ARG A 150 -28.53 -14.33 55.60
C ARG A 150 -28.20 -13.73 56.96
N GLY A 151 -27.78 -12.45 57.00
CA GLY A 151 -27.50 -11.72 58.24
C GLY A 151 -28.74 -11.58 59.13
N VAL A 152 -29.88 -11.19 58.55
CA VAL A 152 -31.15 -11.05 59.28
C VAL A 152 -31.65 -12.40 59.82
N ASN A 153 -31.57 -13.47 59.03
CA ASN A 153 -31.96 -14.81 59.50
C ASN A 153 -31.08 -15.29 60.66
N SER A 154 -29.77 -14.97 60.64
CA SER A 154 -28.86 -15.33 61.73
C SER A 154 -29.09 -14.55 63.04
N LEU A 155 -29.65 -13.34 62.94
CA LEU A 155 -30.02 -12.54 64.11
C LEU A 155 -31.34 -13.00 64.74
N SER A 156 -32.25 -13.57 63.94
CA SER A 156 -33.55 -14.07 64.39
C SER A 156 -33.48 -15.38 65.19
N LEU A 157 -32.34 -16.09 65.16
CA LEU A 157 -32.16 -17.43 65.74
C LEU A 157 -31.37 -17.41 67.07
N LYS A 158 -31.10 -16.23 67.64
CA LYS A 158 -30.43 -16.02 68.93
C LYS A 158 -31.38 -15.35 69.90
#